data_AF-A0A7M4EZX5-F1
#
_entry.id   AF-A0A7M4EZX5-F1
#
_cell.length_a   1.000
_cell.length_b   1.000
_cell.length_c   1.000
_cell.angle_alpha   90.00
_cell.angle_beta   90.00
_cell.angle_gamma   90.00
#
_symmetry.space_group_name_H-M   'P 1'
#
loop_
_entity.id
_entity.type
_entity.pdbx_description
1 polymer ?
#
loop_
_entity_poly.entity_id
_entity_poly.type
_entity_poly.pdbx_seq_one_letter_code
_entity_poly.pdbx_strand_id
1 'polypeptide(L)'
;MQAVLVTGSLDDCTCDVETIDTFNNYKLFPQLNKLLESEYFKYYKVNLKKPCPFWTDNSHCGIRDCAVEPCKSYSEEAHNLAGECEEAQRLGAVNRSLSEEAQKAMLQWTQHDDSSDSFCEADGIRTYLYVNGFVTVPLSDVVTILNLGFFCSFPGHAFYKWLKGVCVEKRAFYKLISGLHSSINIHLSARYLLQDTWAEKKWGHNVTEFQQRFDEILTRGEGPRRLKNLYFIYLIELRALSKVLPYFDRPGFQLFTGNQVKDAETKALLLQILHLTKSFPLHFDENSLFAGNAREAAKLKEEFRFHFRNISRIMDCVGCFKCRLWGKLQTQGLGTALKILFSEKLIEKMSESSPSQAFQLTRQEIVALMNAFGRISTSVRELENFRTLLRTVL
;
A
#
# COMPACT_ATOMS: atom_id res chain seq x y z
N MET A 1 -13.34 29.00 5.80
CA MET A 1 -12.71 27.76 5.32
C MET A 1 -11.64 27.37 6.33
N GLN A 2 -11.93 26.45 7.23
CA GLN A 2 -10.93 25.91 8.16
C GLN A 2 -10.09 24.89 7.39
N ALA A 3 -8.78 25.11 7.34
CA ALA A 3 -7.85 24.24 6.65
C ALA A 3 -7.95 22.80 7.19
N VAL A 4 -7.80 21.82 6.29
CA VAL A 4 -7.73 20.38 6.57
C VAL A 4 -6.55 20.09 7.51
N LEU A 5 -6.75 20.32 8.80
CA LEU A 5 -5.74 20.19 9.84
C LEU A 5 -6.21 19.11 10.81
N VAL A 6 -5.84 17.86 10.50
CA VAL A 6 -5.81 16.84 11.55
C VAL A 6 -4.68 17.22 12.49
N THR A 7 -5.03 17.83 13.61
CA THR A 7 -4.12 18.27 14.67
C THR A 7 -4.53 17.61 15.98
N GLY A 8 -3.57 17.41 16.87
CA GLY A 8 -3.78 16.81 18.19
C GLY A 8 -3.58 15.29 18.25
N SER A 9 -4.03 14.71 19.37
CA SER A 9 -3.87 13.30 19.73
C SER A 9 -4.72 12.37 18.86
N LEU A 10 -4.18 11.19 18.54
CA LEU A 10 -4.95 10.11 17.92
C LEU A 10 -5.74 9.35 19.00
N ASP A 11 -7.02 9.05 18.74
CA ASP A 11 -7.93 8.49 19.76
C ASP A 11 -7.50 7.09 20.27
N ASP A 12 -6.64 6.38 19.52
CA ASP A 12 -6.13 5.03 19.82
C ASP A 12 -4.59 5.01 20.03
N CYS A 13 -3.89 6.14 19.92
CA CYS A 13 -2.43 6.21 20.07
C CYS A 13 -2.04 7.52 20.76
N THR A 14 -1.17 7.46 21.78
CA THR A 14 -0.66 8.65 22.49
C THR A 14 0.44 9.37 21.69
N CYS A 15 0.20 9.59 20.40
CA CYS A 15 1.12 10.28 19.51
C CYS A 15 0.43 11.46 18.83
N ASP A 16 1.10 12.61 18.86
CA ASP A 16 0.68 13.80 18.14
C ASP A 16 1.03 13.68 16.65
N VAL A 17 0.10 14.10 15.80
CA VAL A 17 0.27 14.09 14.33
C VAL A 17 1.55 14.83 13.90
N GLU A 18 1.89 15.93 14.57
CA GLU A 18 3.07 16.74 14.26
C GLU A 18 4.39 15.99 14.49
N THR A 19 4.42 15.11 15.50
CA THR A 19 5.58 14.26 15.79
C THR A 19 5.77 13.22 14.68
N ILE A 20 4.66 12.63 14.21
CA ILE A 20 4.68 11.67 13.10
C ILE A 20 5.13 12.36 11.82
N ASP A 21 4.56 13.53 11.50
CA ASP A 21 4.89 14.29 10.29
C ASP A 21 6.38 14.66 10.28
N THR A 22 6.91 15.19 11.39
CA THR A 22 8.32 15.58 11.48
C THR A 22 9.26 14.39 11.35
N PHE A 23 8.96 13.28 12.04
CA PHE A 23 9.76 12.07 11.96
C PHE A 23 9.74 11.46 10.55
N ASN A 24 8.55 11.29 9.98
CA ASN A 24 8.37 10.71 8.67
C ASN A 24 9.06 11.56 7.60
N ASN A 25 8.72 12.84 7.54
CA ASN A 25 9.02 13.67 6.38
C ASN A 25 10.51 14.02 6.31
N TYR A 26 11.16 14.25 7.45
CA TYR A 26 12.54 14.74 7.50
C TYR A 26 13.59 13.67 7.85
N LYS A 27 13.23 12.65 8.65
CA LYS A 27 14.19 11.61 9.06
C LYS A 27 14.05 10.34 8.22
N LEU A 28 12.82 9.83 8.08
CA LEU A 28 12.56 8.50 7.51
C LEU A 28 12.44 8.50 5.99
N PHE A 29 11.63 9.41 5.44
CA PHE A 29 11.23 9.42 4.04
C PHE A 29 12.41 9.47 3.04
N PRO A 30 13.44 10.32 3.23
CA PRO A 30 14.58 10.36 2.30
C PRO A 30 15.36 9.04 2.25
N GLN A 31 15.57 8.41 3.40
CA GLN A 31 16.29 7.12 3.47
C GLN A 31 15.45 5.99 2.89
N LEU A 32 14.16 5.97 3.24
CA LEU A 32 13.21 4.99 2.73
C LEU A 32 13.09 5.07 1.20
N ASN A 33 12.97 6.27 0.63
CA ASN A 33 12.88 6.43 -0.82
C ASN A 33 14.14 5.89 -1.52
N LYS A 34 15.34 6.18 -0.97
CA LYS A 34 16.61 5.63 -1.47
C LYS A 34 16.65 4.09 -1.41
N LEU A 35 16.09 3.49 -0.35
CA LEU A 35 16.00 2.02 -0.24
C LEU A 35 15.08 1.44 -1.31
N LEU A 36 13.91 2.05 -1.55
CA LEU A 36 12.92 1.56 -2.52
C LEU A 36 13.41 1.66 -3.98
N GLU A 37 14.36 2.53 -4.25
CA GLU A 37 15.05 2.65 -5.54
C GLU A 37 16.09 1.55 -5.80
N SER A 38 16.52 0.83 -4.76
CA SER A 38 17.54 -0.23 -4.88
C SER A 38 17.04 -1.44 -5.69
N GLU A 39 17.98 -2.24 -6.22
CA GLU A 39 17.64 -3.35 -7.13
C GLU A 39 16.79 -4.43 -6.48
N TYR A 40 16.95 -4.64 -5.18
CA TYR A 40 16.16 -5.61 -4.43
C TYR A 40 14.69 -5.16 -4.28
N PHE A 41 14.46 -3.87 -4.01
CA PHE A 41 13.12 -3.34 -3.69
C PHE A 41 12.37 -2.77 -4.89
N LYS A 42 13.07 -2.43 -5.98
CA LYS A 42 12.44 -1.86 -7.18
C LYS A 42 11.57 -2.86 -7.94
N TYR A 43 11.80 -4.16 -7.83
CA TYR A 43 11.02 -5.16 -8.57
C TYR A 43 10.08 -5.97 -7.70
N TYR A 44 8.82 -6.05 -8.12
CA TYR A 44 7.81 -6.83 -7.43
C TYR A 44 7.26 -7.95 -8.33
N LYS A 45 7.30 -9.19 -7.84
CA LYS A 45 6.74 -10.38 -8.51
C LYS A 45 5.23 -10.40 -8.30
N VAL A 46 4.44 -10.34 -9.38
CA VAL A 46 2.98 -10.36 -9.31
C VAL A 46 2.36 -11.09 -10.50
N ASN A 47 1.21 -11.72 -10.28
CA ASN A 47 0.38 -12.23 -11.37
C ASN A 47 -0.81 -11.29 -11.58
N LEU A 48 -0.80 -10.54 -12.69
CA LEU A 48 -1.87 -9.61 -13.06
C LEU A 48 -2.91 -10.22 -14.02
N LYS A 49 -2.68 -11.45 -14.50
CA LYS A 49 -3.53 -12.11 -15.51
C LYS A 49 -4.54 -13.08 -14.91
N LYS A 50 -4.62 -13.21 -13.57
CA LYS A 50 -5.64 -14.05 -12.95
C LYS A 50 -7.04 -13.51 -13.31
N PRO A 51 -7.96 -14.37 -13.79
CA PRO A 51 -9.34 -13.96 -14.02
C PRO A 51 -10.04 -13.68 -12.69
N CYS A 52 -11.06 -12.82 -12.71
CA CYS A 52 -11.90 -12.59 -11.54
C CYS A 52 -12.62 -13.89 -11.15
N PRO A 53 -12.50 -14.37 -9.90
CA PRO A 53 -13.14 -15.62 -9.48
C PRO A 53 -14.64 -15.47 -9.16
N PHE A 54 -15.16 -14.24 -9.14
CA PHE A 54 -16.52 -13.93 -8.70
C PHE A 54 -17.48 -13.62 -9.86
N TRP A 55 -16.97 -13.05 -10.96
CA TRP A 55 -17.76 -12.75 -12.14
C TRP A 55 -16.90 -12.80 -13.41
N THR A 56 -17.53 -13.02 -14.56
CA THR A 56 -16.86 -12.97 -15.86
C THR A 56 -16.63 -11.51 -16.24
N ASP A 57 -15.36 -11.12 -16.26
CA ASP A 57 -14.93 -9.77 -16.62
C ASP A 57 -14.98 -9.62 -18.14
N ASN A 58 -16.05 -9.01 -18.67
CA ASN A 58 -16.21 -8.83 -20.12
C ASN A 58 -15.27 -7.77 -20.72
N SER A 59 -14.25 -7.29 -19.97
CA SER A 59 -13.25 -6.29 -20.40
C SER A 59 -13.84 -4.97 -20.91
N HIS A 60 -15.15 -4.83 -20.85
CA HIS A 60 -15.92 -3.64 -21.16
C HIS A 60 -16.46 -3.16 -19.82
N CYS A 61 -16.04 -1.97 -19.44
CA CYS A 61 -16.61 -1.20 -18.35
C CYS A 61 -18.04 -0.79 -18.73
N GLY A 62 -18.97 -1.75 -18.71
CA GLY A 62 -20.37 -1.57 -19.14
C GLY A 62 -21.33 -1.22 -18.00
N ILE A 63 -20.82 -0.98 -16.78
CA ILE A 63 -21.63 -0.61 -15.62
C ILE A 63 -21.43 0.89 -15.35
N ARG A 64 -22.53 1.66 -15.27
CA ARG A 64 -22.52 3.10 -14.94
C ARG A 64 -21.71 3.43 -13.68
N ASP A 65 -21.69 2.53 -12.70
CA ASP A 65 -20.96 2.68 -11.42
C ASP A 65 -19.44 2.44 -11.52
N CYS A 66 -18.99 2.01 -12.70
CA CYS A 66 -17.60 1.92 -13.09
C CYS A 66 -17.21 3.06 -14.05
N ALA A 67 -18.01 4.10 -14.22
CA ALA A 67 -17.58 5.33 -14.87
C ALA A 67 -17.52 6.45 -13.84
N VAL A 68 -16.44 7.23 -13.87
CA VAL A 68 -16.42 8.55 -13.21
C VAL A 68 -17.53 9.36 -13.85
N GLU A 69 -18.49 9.91 -13.10
CA GLU A 69 -19.31 10.99 -13.66
C GLU A 69 -18.36 12.16 -13.99
N PRO A 70 -18.14 12.51 -15.27
CA PRO A 70 -17.45 13.75 -15.58
C PRO A 70 -18.31 14.89 -15.03
N CYS A 71 -17.63 15.96 -14.60
CA CYS A 71 -18.25 17.16 -14.02
C CYS A 71 -19.54 17.56 -14.77
N LYS A 72 -20.59 17.92 -14.01
CA LYS A 72 -21.87 18.37 -14.57
C LYS A 72 -21.67 19.62 -15.44
N SER A 73 -21.82 19.43 -16.75
CA SER A 73 -22.59 20.33 -17.61
C SER A 73 -23.34 19.47 -18.63
N TYR A 74 -24.66 19.49 -18.54
CA TYR A 74 -25.59 18.85 -19.46
C TYR A 74 -25.34 19.29 -20.91
N SER A 75 -25.05 18.35 -21.82
CA SER A 75 -25.78 18.12 -23.09
C SER A 75 -25.08 17.07 -23.97
N GLU A 76 -25.88 16.17 -24.54
CA GLU A 76 -25.68 15.30 -25.71
C GLU A 76 -24.25 15.05 -26.28
N GLU A 77 -23.51 14.04 -25.81
CA GLU A 77 -22.48 13.38 -26.65
C GLU A 77 -22.20 11.92 -26.21
N ALA A 78 -22.84 10.94 -26.86
CA ALA A 78 -22.50 9.52 -26.70
C ALA A 78 -21.19 9.10 -27.39
N HIS A 79 -20.54 10.02 -28.14
CA HIS A 79 -19.28 9.76 -28.85
C HIS A 79 -18.03 10.08 -28.01
N ASN A 80 -18.13 10.89 -26.95
CA ASN A 80 -17.00 11.28 -26.09
C ASN A 80 -16.65 10.21 -25.03
N LEU A 81 -17.59 9.33 -24.66
CA LEU A 81 -17.36 8.28 -23.67
C LEU A 81 -16.36 7.19 -24.11
N ALA A 82 -16.29 6.91 -25.42
CA ALA A 82 -15.40 5.87 -25.94
C ALA A 82 -13.91 6.29 -25.84
N GLY A 83 -13.62 7.56 -26.12
CA GLY A 83 -12.28 8.14 -25.99
C GLY A 83 -11.80 8.16 -24.54
N GLU A 84 -12.67 8.56 -23.60
CA GLU A 84 -12.34 8.56 -22.17
C GLU A 84 -12.08 7.15 -21.61
N CYS A 85 -12.80 6.12 -22.10
CA CYS A 85 -12.59 4.73 -21.70
C CYS A 85 -11.28 4.14 -22.25
N GLU A 86 -10.94 4.43 -23.51
CA GLU A 86 -9.67 3.99 -24.12
C GLU A 86 -8.46 4.67 -23.45
N GLU A 87 -8.60 5.95 -23.09
CA GLU A 87 -7.62 6.71 -22.31
C GLU A 87 -7.42 6.10 -20.91
N ALA A 88 -8.51 5.76 -20.20
CA ALA A 88 -8.43 5.09 -18.91
C ALA A 88 -7.69 3.75 -19.00
N GLN A 89 -7.94 2.96 -20.04
CA GLN A 89 -7.23 1.70 -20.30
C GLN A 89 -5.73 1.92 -20.54
N ARG A 90 -5.37 2.95 -21.31
CA ARG A 90 -3.97 3.33 -21.56
C ARG A 90 -3.26 3.77 -20.28
N LEU A 91 -3.91 4.61 -19.47
CA LEU A 91 -3.38 5.08 -18.19
C LEU A 91 -3.22 3.90 -17.22
N GLY A 92 -4.21 3.02 -17.12
CA GLY A 92 -4.18 1.84 -16.26
C GLY A 92 -3.19 0.73 -16.67
N ALA A 93 -2.57 0.79 -17.85
CA ALA A 93 -1.65 -0.21 -18.36
C ALA A 93 -0.31 -0.22 -17.61
N VAL A 94 0.13 -1.40 -17.17
CA VAL A 94 1.42 -1.59 -16.50
C VAL A 94 2.53 -1.72 -17.53
N ASN A 95 3.59 -0.92 -17.38
CA ASN A 95 4.81 -1.08 -18.18
C ASN A 95 5.49 -2.41 -17.83
N ARG A 96 5.54 -3.33 -18.80
CA ARG A 96 6.13 -4.68 -18.66
C ARG A 96 7.56 -4.76 -19.17
N SER A 97 8.12 -3.64 -19.65
CA SER A 97 9.45 -3.60 -20.23
C SER A 97 10.50 -3.84 -19.14
N LEU A 98 11.21 -4.96 -19.23
CA LEU A 98 12.35 -5.31 -18.41
C LEU A 98 13.59 -5.37 -19.29
N SER A 99 14.70 -4.80 -18.85
CA SER A 99 15.97 -4.94 -19.56
C SER A 99 16.43 -6.40 -19.55
N GLU A 100 17.23 -6.81 -20.53
CA GLU A 100 17.73 -8.19 -20.63
C GLU A 100 18.55 -8.59 -19.41
N GLU A 101 19.29 -7.64 -18.83
CA GLU A 101 20.06 -7.82 -17.59
C GLU A 101 19.13 -8.07 -16.41
N ALA A 102 18.02 -7.32 -16.31
CA ALA A 102 17.03 -7.51 -15.25
C ALA A 102 16.35 -8.87 -15.36
N GLN A 103 16.03 -9.34 -16.56
CA GLN A 103 15.45 -10.67 -16.78
C GLN A 103 16.40 -11.80 -16.32
N LYS A 104 17.70 -11.67 -16.65
CA LYS A 104 18.73 -12.62 -16.20
C LYS A 104 18.92 -12.59 -14.68
N ALA A 105 18.93 -11.41 -14.08
CA ALA A 105 19.03 -11.27 -12.62
C ALA A 105 17.86 -11.96 -11.89
N MET A 106 16.63 -11.81 -12.41
CA MET A 106 15.44 -12.44 -11.81
C MET A 106 15.46 -13.97 -11.86
N LEU A 107 16.06 -14.57 -12.89
CA LEU A 107 16.29 -16.02 -12.96
C LEU A 107 17.26 -16.46 -11.86
N GLN A 108 18.34 -15.72 -11.64
CA GLN A 108 19.30 -15.98 -10.56
C GLN A 108 18.67 -15.84 -9.18
N TRP A 109 17.81 -14.84 -8.97
CA TRP A 109 17.10 -14.66 -7.69
C TRP A 109 16.15 -15.82 -7.42
N THR A 110 15.43 -16.28 -8.44
CA THR A 110 14.50 -17.41 -8.31
C THR A 110 15.25 -18.69 -7.95
N GLN A 111 16.39 -18.96 -8.60
CA GLN A 111 17.23 -20.13 -8.27
C GLN A 111 17.77 -20.09 -6.84
N HIS A 112 18.24 -18.92 -6.39
CA HIS A 112 18.71 -18.73 -5.03
C HIS A 112 17.58 -18.90 -4.01
N ASP A 113 16.44 -18.25 -4.24
CA ASP A 113 15.29 -18.29 -3.34
C ASP A 113 14.63 -19.68 -3.28
N ASP A 114 14.62 -20.46 -4.38
CA ASP A 114 14.08 -21.84 -4.41
C ASP A 114 15.02 -22.86 -3.73
N SER A 115 16.32 -22.55 -3.65
CA SER A 115 17.30 -23.36 -2.90
C SER A 115 17.20 -23.16 -1.38
N SER A 116 16.51 -22.10 -0.95
CA SER A 116 16.19 -21.81 0.45
C SER A 116 14.73 -22.16 0.74
N ASP A 117 14.44 -22.93 1.78
CA ASP A 117 13.11 -23.48 2.12
C ASP A 117 11.94 -22.51 1.82
N SER A 118 11.19 -22.80 0.74
CA SER A 118 9.98 -22.05 0.34
C SER A 118 8.79 -23.02 0.26
N PHE A 119 7.80 -22.79 1.11
CA PHE A 119 6.63 -23.67 1.32
C PHE A 119 5.47 -23.39 0.34
N CYS A 120 5.75 -22.97 -0.90
CA CYS A 120 4.70 -22.59 -1.86
C CYS A 120 4.49 -23.63 -2.97
N GLU A 121 3.23 -23.99 -3.22
CA GLU A 121 2.80 -24.67 -4.44
C GLU A 121 3.25 -23.88 -5.67
N ALA A 122 3.88 -24.60 -6.61
CA ALA A 122 4.27 -24.06 -7.91
C ALA A 122 3.04 -23.75 -8.76
N ASP A 123 2.41 -22.60 -8.54
CA ASP A 123 1.55 -21.97 -9.54
C ASP A 123 2.41 -21.80 -10.81
N GLY A 124 1.99 -22.43 -11.91
CA GLY A 124 2.77 -22.60 -13.14
C GLY A 124 3.62 -21.36 -13.52
N ILE A 125 4.92 -21.62 -13.70
CA ILE A 125 6.05 -20.69 -13.92
C ILE A 125 5.80 -19.60 -14.99
N ARG A 126 4.76 -19.72 -15.82
CA ARG A 126 4.52 -18.86 -17.01
C ARG A 126 3.70 -17.58 -16.79
N THR A 127 3.24 -17.27 -15.57
CA THR A 127 2.28 -16.15 -15.37
C THR A 127 2.75 -15.04 -14.43
N TYR A 128 3.91 -15.19 -13.79
CA TYR A 128 4.45 -14.17 -12.90
C TYR A 128 5.24 -13.13 -13.70
N LEU A 129 4.89 -11.86 -13.50
CA LEU A 129 5.59 -10.71 -14.08
C LEU A 129 6.34 -10.02 -12.94
N TYR A 130 7.60 -9.69 -13.19
CA TYR A 130 8.30 -8.72 -12.35
C TYR A 130 8.00 -7.33 -12.90
N VAL A 131 7.55 -6.45 -12.02
CA VAL A 131 7.21 -5.08 -12.37
C VAL A 131 8.12 -4.15 -11.59
N ASN A 132 8.74 -3.21 -12.30
CA ASN A 132 9.53 -2.17 -11.65
C ASN A 132 8.57 -1.17 -10.97
N GLY A 133 8.42 -1.24 -9.65
CA GLY A 133 7.56 -0.37 -8.85
C GLY A 133 7.96 1.11 -8.89
N PHE A 134 9.18 1.43 -9.33
CA PHE A 134 9.68 2.79 -9.51
C PHE A 134 9.42 3.32 -10.93
N VAL A 135 9.61 2.49 -11.96
CA VAL A 135 9.40 2.84 -13.39
C VAL A 135 7.96 2.60 -13.84
N THR A 136 7.14 1.89 -13.07
CA THR A 136 5.70 2.17 -13.04
C THR A 136 5.52 3.52 -12.36
N VAL A 137 5.80 4.56 -13.15
CA VAL A 137 5.52 5.96 -12.88
C VAL A 137 4.09 6.07 -12.34
N PRO A 138 3.87 7.12 -11.55
CA PRO A 138 3.19 7.12 -10.27
C PRO A 138 1.73 6.60 -10.36
N LEU A 139 1.05 6.48 -9.21
CA LEU A 139 -0.43 6.45 -9.17
C LEU A 139 -1.12 7.61 -9.94
N SER A 140 -0.35 8.48 -10.59
CA SER A 140 -0.82 9.50 -11.51
C SER A 140 -1.50 8.89 -12.72
N ASP A 141 -1.01 7.80 -13.29
CA ASP A 141 -1.68 7.16 -14.43
C ASP A 141 -2.96 6.38 -14.03
N VAL A 142 -3.60 6.76 -12.91
CA VAL A 142 -4.82 6.14 -12.37
C VAL A 142 -5.95 7.16 -12.23
N VAL A 143 -5.78 8.36 -12.80
CA VAL A 143 -6.76 9.47 -12.71
C VAL A 143 -8.18 9.04 -13.03
N THR A 144 -8.37 8.09 -13.94
CA THR A 144 -9.71 7.72 -14.39
C THR A 144 -10.31 6.51 -13.66
N ILE A 145 -9.56 5.71 -12.89
CA ILE A 145 -10.05 4.40 -12.37
C ILE A 145 -10.18 4.34 -10.83
N LEU A 146 -9.88 5.40 -10.09
CA LEU A 146 -10.16 5.43 -8.63
C LEU A 146 -11.41 6.22 -8.23
N ASN A 147 -12.02 6.92 -9.18
CA ASN A 147 -13.45 7.28 -9.11
C ASN A 147 -14.37 6.09 -9.41
N LEU A 148 -13.77 4.91 -9.54
CA LEU A 148 -14.34 3.75 -10.20
C LEU A 148 -14.47 2.62 -9.17
N GLY A 149 -15.65 2.56 -8.57
CA GLY A 149 -16.28 1.27 -8.28
C GLY A 149 -15.69 0.34 -7.23
N PHE A 150 -14.46 0.51 -6.72
CA PHE A 150 -13.91 -0.46 -5.75
C PHE A 150 -14.73 -0.52 -4.44
N PHE A 151 -15.48 0.54 -4.14
CA PHE A 151 -16.50 0.57 -3.08
C PHE A 151 -17.93 0.88 -3.55
N CYS A 152 -18.18 1.15 -4.84
CA CYS A 152 -19.54 1.35 -5.38
C CYS A 152 -20.15 0.07 -5.97
N SER A 153 -19.34 -0.84 -6.53
CA SER A 153 -19.83 -2.15 -7.01
C SER A 153 -19.97 -3.19 -5.89
N PHE A 154 -19.45 -2.91 -4.70
CA PHE A 154 -20.03 -3.48 -3.48
C PHE A 154 -21.22 -2.61 -3.11
N PRO A 155 -22.41 -3.15 -2.79
CA PRO A 155 -23.42 -2.35 -2.14
C PRO A 155 -22.77 -1.80 -0.87
N GLY A 156 -22.37 -0.52 -0.87
CA GLY A 156 -21.63 0.12 0.22
C GLY A 156 -22.41 0.00 1.53
N HIS A 157 -23.73 -0.16 1.44
CA HIS A 157 -24.57 -0.51 2.56
C HIS A 157 -24.29 -1.90 3.17
N ALA A 158 -23.93 -2.94 2.41
CA ALA A 158 -23.69 -4.28 2.96
C ALA A 158 -22.31 -4.41 3.65
N PHE A 159 -21.23 -3.87 3.07
CA PHE A 159 -19.90 -3.91 3.70
C PHE A 159 -19.83 -3.04 4.96
N TYR A 160 -20.38 -1.81 4.92
CA TYR A 160 -20.41 -0.93 6.08
C TYR A 160 -21.45 -1.34 7.15
N LYS A 161 -22.57 -1.99 6.77
CA LYS A 161 -23.53 -2.57 7.73
C LYS A 161 -23.03 -3.89 8.32
N TRP A 162 -22.17 -4.65 7.61
CA TRP A 162 -21.43 -5.79 8.17
C TRP A 162 -20.39 -5.36 9.23
N LEU A 163 -19.85 -4.14 9.12
CA LEU A 163 -18.92 -3.54 10.08
C LEU A 163 -19.59 -2.81 11.25
N LYS A 164 -20.82 -2.30 11.07
CA LYS A 164 -21.59 -1.66 12.15
C LYS A 164 -22.22 -2.71 13.06
N GLY A 165 -21.52 -3.04 14.15
CA GLY A 165 -22.11 -3.71 15.31
C GLY A 165 -21.28 -4.78 16.02
N VAL A 166 -19.95 -4.85 15.86
CA VAL A 166 -19.19 -5.96 16.45
C VAL A 166 -17.73 -5.59 16.77
N CYS A 167 -17.23 -6.12 17.89
CA CYS A 167 -15.88 -6.25 18.49
C CYS A 167 -14.70 -5.35 18.03
N VAL A 168 -13.71 -5.19 18.90
CA VAL A 168 -12.54 -4.29 18.72
C VAL A 168 -11.74 -4.61 17.46
N GLU A 169 -11.71 -5.87 17.05
CA GLU A 169 -10.87 -6.38 15.97
C GLU A 169 -11.43 -6.06 14.57
N LYS A 170 -12.77 -6.05 14.42
CA LYS A 170 -13.40 -5.58 13.18
C LYS A 170 -13.22 -4.08 12.98
N ARG A 171 -13.15 -3.31 14.08
CA ARG A 171 -12.83 -1.89 14.05
C ARG A 171 -11.38 -1.66 13.60
N ALA A 172 -10.43 -2.45 14.10
CA ALA A 172 -9.04 -2.42 13.65
C ALA A 172 -8.91 -2.69 12.15
N PHE A 173 -9.52 -3.76 11.66
CA PHE A 173 -9.52 -4.10 10.23
C PHE A 173 -10.15 -2.98 9.39
N TYR A 174 -11.27 -2.39 9.82
CA TYR A 174 -11.86 -1.25 9.14
C TYR A 174 -10.90 -0.06 9.06
N LYS A 175 -10.25 0.32 10.17
CA LYS A 175 -9.29 1.43 10.19
C LYS A 175 -8.12 1.17 9.24
N LEU A 176 -7.61 -0.06 9.18
CA LEU A 176 -6.55 -0.43 8.25
C LEU A 176 -6.97 -0.28 6.78
N ILE A 177 -8.11 -0.84 6.38
CA ILE A 177 -8.61 -0.74 5.00
C ILE A 177 -8.97 0.70 4.65
N SER A 178 -9.57 1.44 5.58
CA SER A 178 -9.89 2.85 5.41
C SER A 178 -8.63 3.71 5.26
N GLY A 179 -7.58 3.43 6.04
CA GLY A 179 -6.28 4.10 5.92
C GLY A 179 -5.61 3.81 4.58
N LEU A 180 -5.64 2.55 4.13
CA LEU A 180 -5.13 2.16 2.81
C LEU A 180 -5.87 2.89 1.68
N HIS A 181 -7.21 2.92 1.73
CA HIS A 181 -8.02 3.65 0.76
C HIS A 181 -7.72 5.16 0.79
N SER A 182 -7.52 5.73 1.97
CA SER A 182 -7.12 7.13 2.13
C SER A 182 -5.76 7.41 1.48
N SER A 183 -4.78 6.50 1.67
CA SER A 183 -3.47 6.60 1.03
C SER A 183 -3.57 6.63 -0.49
N ILE A 184 -4.39 5.76 -1.06
CA ILE A 184 -4.62 5.68 -2.52
C ILE A 184 -5.22 6.98 -3.04
N ASN A 185 -6.24 7.51 -2.35
CA ASN A 185 -6.89 8.77 -2.70
C ASN A 185 -5.93 9.97 -2.60
N ILE A 186 -5.04 10.00 -1.60
CA ILE A 186 -4.02 11.06 -1.50
C ILE A 186 -3.04 11.01 -2.66
N HIS A 187 -2.59 9.81 -3.05
CA HIS A 187 -1.69 9.65 -4.20
C HIS A 187 -2.33 10.13 -5.50
N LEU A 188 -3.61 9.81 -5.69
CA LEU A 188 -4.41 10.27 -6.82
C LEU A 188 -4.49 11.80 -6.85
N SER A 189 -4.85 12.43 -5.73
CA SER A 189 -4.94 13.89 -5.65
C SER A 189 -3.58 14.57 -5.82
N ALA A 190 -2.51 14.03 -5.24
CA ALA A 190 -1.18 14.63 -5.29
C ALA A 190 -0.53 14.53 -6.67
N ARG A 191 -0.94 13.54 -7.45
CA ARG A 191 -0.35 13.23 -8.76
C ARG A 191 -1.46 13.19 -9.81
N TYR A 192 -2.27 14.23 -9.87
CA TYR A 192 -3.41 14.30 -10.76
C TYR A 192 -3.00 14.74 -12.17
N LEU A 193 -3.72 14.30 -13.21
CA LEU A 193 -3.53 14.77 -14.58
C LEU A 193 -4.24 16.11 -14.70
N LEU A 194 -3.48 17.19 -14.53
CA LEU A 194 -4.03 18.54 -14.52
C LEU A 194 -4.36 19.02 -15.93
N GLN A 195 -3.52 18.65 -16.90
CA GLN A 195 -3.69 19.02 -18.29
C GLN A 195 -3.28 17.85 -19.18
N ASP A 196 -4.16 17.54 -20.12
CA ASP A 196 -3.91 16.56 -21.17
C ASP A 196 -4.10 17.25 -22.52
N THR A 197 -3.00 17.78 -23.05
CA THR A 197 -2.98 18.36 -24.40
C THR A 197 -2.30 17.39 -25.35
N TRP A 198 -2.56 17.52 -26.65
CA TRP A 198 -1.92 16.68 -27.67
C TRP A 198 -0.39 16.77 -27.65
N ALA A 199 0.17 17.88 -27.15
CA ALA A 199 1.60 18.13 -27.08
C ALA A 199 2.23 17.74 -25.73
N GLU A 200 1.56 18.00 -24.62
CA GLU A 200 2.11 17.80 -23.27
C GLU A 200 1.07 17.28 -22.27
N LYS A 201 1.53 16.37 -21.41
CA LYS A 201 0.80 15.87 -20.23
C LYS A 201 1.40 16.47 -18.96
N LYS A 202 0.59 17.24 -18.22
CA LYS A 202 1.03 17.88 -16.97
C LYS A 202 0.42 17.19 -15.76
N TRP A 203 1.30 16.64 -14.93
CA TRP A 203 0.96 15.98 -13.68
C TRP A 203 1.25 16.89 -12.48
N GLY A 204 0.39 16.90 -11.47
CA GLY A 204 0.64 17.66 -10.25
C GLY A 204 -0.49 17.60 -9.22
N HIS A 205 -0.37 18.41 -8.18
CA HIS A 205 -1.33 18.44 -7.07
C HIS A 205 -2.65 19.08 -7.50
N ASN A 206 -3.75 18.31 -7.43
CA ASN A 206 -5.10 18.82 -7.57
C ASN A 206 -5.71 19.08 -6.19
N VAL A 207 -5.69 20.35 -5.78
CA VAL A 207 -6.18 20.80 -4.47
C VAL A 207 -7.70 20.62 -4.34
N THR A 208 -8.44 20.87 -5.41
CA THR A 208 -9.90 20.71 -5.44
C THR A 208 -10.30 19.26 -5.18
N GLU A 209 -9.65 18.32 -5.87
CA GLU A 209 -9.87 16.88 -5.69
C GLU A 209 -9.56 16.44 -4.25
N PHE A 210 -8.46 16.95 -3.69
CA PHE A 210 -8.09 16.67 -2.30
C PHE A 210 -9.14 17.19 -1.32
N GLN A 211 -9.59 18.43 -1.49
CA GLN A 211 -10.62 19.03 -0.64
C GLN A 211 -11.95 18.27 -0.72
N GLN A 212 -12.42 17.92 -1.91
CA GLN A 212 -13.67 17.14 -2.06
C GLN A 212 -13.64 15.81 -1.30
N ARG A 213 -12.45 15.20 -1.16
CA ARG A 213 -12.28 13.90 -0.49
C ARG A 213 -12.00 13.98 1.00
N PHE A 214 -11.35 15.04 1.46
CA PHE A 214 -10.79 15.13 2.81
C PHE A 214 -11.15 16.39 3.61
N ASP A 215 -11.76 17.39 2.98
CA ASP A 215 -12.19 18.61 3.68
C ASP A 215 -13.30 18.32 4.69
N GLU A 216 -13.18 18.87 5.89
CA GLU A 216 -14.11 18.62 6.99
C GLU A 216 -15.53 19.07 6.67
N ILE A 217 -15.68 20.24 6.04
CA ILE A 217 -16.97 20.85 5.74
C ILE A 217 -17.63 20.09 4.59
N LEU A 218 -16.89 19.86 3.50
CA LEU A 218 -17.42 19.18 2.30
C LEU A 218 -17.82 17.73 2.59
N THR A 219 -17.06 17.05 3.45
CA THR A 219 -17.27 15.62 3.76
C THR A 219 -18.09 15.38 5.04
N ARG A 220 -18.60 16.45 5.69
CA ARG A 220 -19.36 16.37 6.95
C ARG A 220 -18.59 15.63 8.06
N GLY A 221 -17.28 15.87 8.16
CA GLY A 221 -16.38 15.29 9.16
C GLY A 221 -15.79 13.91 8.82
N GLU A 222 -16.15 13.30 7.69
CA GLU A 222 -15.61 11.99 7.28
C GLU A 222 -14.16 12.07 6.78
N GLY A 223 -13.77 13.17 6.14
CA GLY A 223 -12.43 13.42 5.64
C GLY A 223 -11.35 13.35 6.73
N PRO A 224 -11.46 14.15 7.81
CA PRO A 224 -10.55 14.06 8.95
C PRO A 224 -10.51 12.66 9.60
N ARG A 225 -11.63 11.94 9.66
CA ARG A 225 -11.68 10.56 10.17
C ARG A 225 -10.86 9.59 9.30
N ARG A 226 -10.98 9.72 7.98
CA ARG A 226 -10.19 8.94 7.00
C ARG A 226 -8.70 9.24 7.12
N LEU A 227 -8.33 10.50 7.31
CA LEU A 227 -6.95 10.90 7.56
C LEU A 227 -6.41 10.35 8.89
N LYS A 228 -7.20 10.34 9.98
CA LYS A 228 -6.83 9.65 11.22
C LYS A 228 -6.56 8.15 10.97
N ASN A 229 -7.37 7.50 10.13
CA ASN A 229 -7.16 6.10 9.75
C ASN A 229 -5.88 5.89 8.91
N LEU A 230 -5.44 6.88 8.12
CA LEU A 230 -4.14 6.86 7.43
C LEU A 230 -2.98 6.84 8.44
N TYR A 231 -3.02 7.72 9.45
CA TYR A 231 -2.00 7.72 10.51
C TYR A 231 -2.04 6.42 11.31
N PHE A 232 -3.22 5.84 11.53
CA PHE A 232 -3.35 4.54 12.18
C PHE A 232 -2.63 3.42 11.41
N ILE A 233 -2.86 3.27 10.09
CA ILE A 233 -2.14 2.26 9.29
C ILE A 233 -0.63 2.54 9.25
N TYR A 234 -0.22 3.82 9.18
CA TYR A 234 1.19 4.21 9.25
C TYR A 234 1.85 3.69 10.54
N LEU A 235 1.22 3.90 11.69
CA LEU A 235 1.76 3.47 12.98
C LEU A 235 1.80 1.94 13.11
N ILE A 236 0.81 1.23 12.58
CA ILE A 236 0.78 -0.24 12.58
C ILE A 236 1.93 -0.81 11.74
N GLU A 237 2.15 -0.29 10.53
CA GLU A 237 3.27 -0.73 9.69
C GLU A 237 4.61 -0.30 10.28
N LEU A 238 4.73 0.90 10.85
CA LEU A 238 5.92 1.36 11.56
C LEU A 238 6.26 0.46 12.75
N ARG A 239 5.25 0.04 13.53
CA ARG A 239 5.42 -0.91 14.64
C ARG A 239 5.92 -2.26 14.12
N ALA A 240 5.35 -2.78 13.04
CA ALA A 240 5.80 -4.03 12.44
C ALA A 240 7.28 -3.93 12.00
N LEU A 241 7.68 -2.82 11.38
CA LEU A 241 9.07 -2.56 11.01
C LEU A 241 10.00 -2.51 12.23
N SER A 242 9.59 -1.87 13.32
CA SER A 242 10.41 -1.84 14.55
C SER A 242 10.61 -3.24 15.16
N LYS A 243 9.61 -4.12 15.02
CA LYS A 243 9.59 -5.46 15.62
C LYS A 243 10.30 -6.51 14.78
N VAL A 244 10.37 -6.33 13.45
CA VAL A 244 11.07 -7.27 12.56
C VAL A 244 12.59 -7.03 12.51
N LEU A 245 13.11 -5.96 13.13
CA LEU A 245 14.55 -5.66 13.16
C LEU A 245 15.45 -6.88 13.48
N PRO A 246 15.20 -7.70 14.52
CA PRO A 246 16.04 -8.86 14.83
C PRO A 246 16.11 -9.90 13.70
N TYR A 247 15.08 -10.00 12.86
CA TYR A 247 15.06 -10.92 11.72
C TYR A 247 16.09 -10.53 10.65
N PHE A 248 16.25 -9.23 10.40
CA PHE A 248 17.14 -8.67 9.39
C PHE A 248 18.59 -8.49 9.88
N ASP A 249 18.77 -8.34 11.20
CA ASP A 249 20.08 -8.15 11.83
C ASP A 249 20.95 -9.42 11.82
N ARG A 250 20.32 -10.59 11.62
CA ARG A 250 21.04 -11.87 11.57
C ARG A 250 22.15 -11.88 10.51
N PRO A 251 23.32 -12.45 10.82
CA PRO A 251 24.44 -12.51 9.88
C PRO A 251 24.11 -13.36 8.64
N GLY A 252 23.31 -14.42 8.81
CA GLY A 252 22.89 -15.29 7.70
C GLY A 252 21.82 -14.70 6.76
N PHE A 253 21.19 -13.58 7.11
CA PHE A 253 20.20 -12.95 6.24
C PHE A 253 20.87 -12.12 5.14
N GLN A 254 20.48 -12.32 3.88
CA GLN A 254 21.06 -11.61 2.73
C GLN A 254 19.97 -11.06 1.80
N LEU A 255 20.18 -9.85 1.28
CA LEU A 255 19.35 -9.23 0.24
C LEU A 255 19.93 -9.53 -1.13
N PHE A 256 19.97 -10.80 -1.53
CA PHE A 256 20.66 -11.23 -2.74
C PHE A 256 20.09 -10.60 -4.01
N THR A 257 20.91 -9.86 -4.75
CA THR A 257 20.61 -9.37 -6.11
C THR A 257 21.61 -9.83 -7.17
N GLY A 258 22.70 -10.49 -6.75
CA GLY A 258 23.81 -10.91 -7.61
C GLY A 258 25.05 -10.02 -7.50
N ASN A 259 24.93 -8.84 -6.89
CA ASN A 259 26.06 -7.95 -6.59
C ASN A 259 26.26 -7.82 -5.07
N GLN A 260 27.25 -8.54 -4.54
CA GLN A 260 27.50 -8.62 -3.09
C GLN A 260 27.76 -7.25 -2.43
N VAL A 261 28.42 -6.32 -3.14
CA VAL A 261 28.73 -4.98 -2.59
C VAL A 261 27.43 -4.18 -2.41
N LYS A 262 26.61 -4.12 -3.46
CA LYS A 262 25.31 -3.45 -3.40
C LYS A 262 24.34 -4.12 -2.43
N ASP A 263 24.40 -5.45 -2.32
CA ASP A 263 23.56 -6.21 -1.39
C ASP A 263 23.89 -5.86 0.07
N ALA A 264 25.19 -5.74 0.38
CA ALA A 264 25.66 -5.30 1.71
C ALA A 264 25.28 -3.85 2.00
N GLU A 265 25.44 -2.94 1.04
CA GLU A 265 25.00 -1.54 1.16
C GLU A 265 23.49 -1.41 1.38
N THR A 266 22.70 -2.18 0.62
CA THR A 266 21.23 -2.21 0.74
C THR A 266 20.81 -2.78 2.10
N LYS A 267 21.49 -3.82 2.60
CA LYS A 267 21.25 -4.37 3.93
C LYS A 267 21.57 -3.35 5.02
N ALA A 268 22.69 -2.63 4.91
CA ALA A 268 23.08 -1.60 5.86
C ALA A 268 22.05 -0.45 5.90
N LEU A 269 21.57 0.01 4.73
CA LEU A 269 20.53 1.03 4.63
C LEU A 269 19.19 0.54 5.22
N LEU A 270 18.81 -0.70 4.96
CA LEU A 270 17.61 -1.32 5.55
C LEU A 270 17.72 -1.32 7.09
N LEU A 271 18.84 -1.80 7.64
CA LEU A 271 19.06 -1.83 9.09
C LEU A 271 19.03 -0.43 9.71
N GLN A 272 19.64 0.57 9.05
CA GLN A 272 19.57 1.96 9.49
C GLN A 272 18.12 2.45 9.61
N ILE A 273 17.30 2.18 8.59
CA ILE A 273 15.87 2.53 8.59
C ILE A 273 15.15 1.82 9.74
N LEU A 274 15.38 0.52 9.94
CA LEU A 274 14.74 -0.26 11.01
C LEU A 274 15.18 0.19 12.42
N HIS A 275 16.42 0.65 12.59
CA HIS A 275 16.86 1.27 13.83
C HIS A 275 16.18 2.63 14.06
N LEU A 276 16.00 3.44 13.01
CA LEU A 276 15.24 4.68 13.10
C LEU A 276 13.78 4.43 13.48
N THR A 277 13.11 3.45 12.88
CA THR A 277 11.73 3.10 13.26
C THR A 277 11.64 2.62 14.71
N LYS A 278 12.64 1.89 15.20
CA LYS A 278 12.73 1.47 16.61
C LYS A 278 12.99 2.64 17.57
N SER A 279 13.66 3.70 17.12
CA SER A 279 13.92 4.89 17.94
C SER A 279 12.70 5.79 18.12
N PHE A 280 11.65 5.62 17.29
CA PHE A 280 10.44 6.40 17.39
C PHE A 280 9.67 6.03 18.67
N PRO A 281 9.30 7.00 19.54
CA PRO A 281 8.65 6.75 20.82
C PRO A 281 7.16 6.39 20.62
N LEU A 282 6.92 5.20 20.07
CA LEU A 282 5.58 4.68 19.88
C LEU A 282 5.13 3.93 21.14
N HIS A 283 4.25 4.57 21.90
CA HIS A 283 3.46 3.89 22.92
C HIS A 283 2.17 3.42 22.28
N PHE A 284 2.07 2.11 22.07
CA PHE A 284 0.90 1.45 21.54
C PHE A 284 0.42 0.48 22.60
N ASP A 285 -0.84 0.60 23.03
CA ASP A 285 -1.40 -0.39 23.96
C ASP A 285 -1.72 -1.66 23.18
N GLU A 286 -0.81 -2.65 23.19
CA GLU A 286 -1.01 -3.91 22.47
C GLU A 286 -2.25 -4.66 22.95
N ASN A 287 -2.67 -4.44 24.20
CA ASN A 287 -3.89 -5.03 24.75
C ASN A 287 -5.16 -4.37 24.20
N SER A 288 -5.07 -3.23 23.51
CA SER A 288 -6.23 -2.63 22.86
C SER A 288 -6.51 -3.22 21.48
N LEU A 289 -5.53 -3.85 20.83
CA LEU A 289 -5.61 -4.26 19.41
C LEU A 289 -5.30 -5.74 19.16
N PHE A 290 -4.49 -6.35 20.03
CA PHE A 290 -4.11 -7.76 19.98
C PHE A 290 -4.37 -8.48 21.31
N ALA A 291 -5.13 -7.88 22.23
CA ALA A 291 -5.53 -8.58 23.45
C ALA A 291 -6.32 -9.84 23.11
N GLY A 292 -5.71 -10.94 23.51
CA GLY A 292 -6.38 -12.19 23.67
C GLY A 292 -5.44 -13.20 24.31
N ASN A 293 -6.02 -14.20 24.95
CA ASN A 293 -5.29 -15.41 25.29
C ASN A 293 -4.56 -15.94 24.04
N ALA A 294 -3.48 -16.71 24.18
CA ALA A 294 -2.71 -17.21 23.02
C ALA A 294 -3.58 -17.88 21.93
N ARG A 295 -4.72 -18.45 22.34
CA ARG A 295 -5.75 -19.04 21.46
C ARG A 295 -6.55 -18.00 20.67
N GLU A 296 -6.92 -16.88 21.28
CA GLU A 296 -7.66 -15.78 20.64
C GLU A 296 -6.76 -15.07 19.63
N ALA A 297 -5.51 -14.77 19.99
CA ALA A 297 -4.52 -14.21 19.07
C ALA A 297 -4.26 -15.13 17.86
N ALA A 298 -4.19 -16.45 18.08
CA ALA A 298 -4.03 -17.42 16.99
C ALA A 298 -5.26 -17.49 16.08
N LYS A 299 -6.48 -17.45 16.64
CA LYS A 299 -7.73 -17.38 15.87
C LYS A 299 -7.78 -16.10 15.04
N LEU A 300 -7.45 -14.97 15.67
CA LEU A 300 -7.46 -13.66 15.04
C LEU A 300 -6.46 -13.58 13.88
N LYS A 301 -5.25 -14.12 14.08
CA LYS A 301 -4.23 -14.26 13.02
C LYS A 301 -4.77 -15.01 11.81
N GLU A 302 -5.47 -16.12 12.00
CA GLU A 302 -6.04 -16.90 10.88
C GLU A 302 -7.22 -16.18 10.22
N GLU A 303 -8.07 -15.50 10.99
CA GLU A 303 -9.16 -14.67 10.44
C GLU A 303 -8.61 -13.53 9.57
N PHE A 304 -7.60 -12.79 10.05
CA PHE A 304 -6.91 -11.78 9.22
C PHE A 304 -6.31 -12.42 7.97
N ARG A 305 -5.58 -13.53 8.09
CA ARG A 305 -4.99 -14.24 6.94
C ARG A 305 -6.05 -14.60 5.90
N PHE A 306 -7.20 -15.10 6.33
CA PHE A 306 -8.33 -15.42 5.48
C PHE A 306 -8.90 -14.17 4.78
N HIS A 307 -9.11 -13.07 5.52
CA HIS A 307 -9.60 -11.82 4.96
C HIS A 307 -8.64 -11.22 3.93
N PHE A 308 -7.33 -11.20 4.17
CA PHE A 308 -6.35 -10.71 3.20
C PHE A 308 -6.26 -11.58 1.95
N ARG A 309 -6.40 -12.90 2.07
CA ARG A 309 -6.52 -13.79 0.91
C ARG A 309 -7.74 -13.47 0.06
N ASN A 310 -8.88 -13.20 0.69
CA ASN A 310 -10.09 -12.80 -0.02
C ASN A 310 -9.96 -11.43 -0.66
N ILE A 311 -9.36 -10.45 0.03
CA ILE A 311 -9.06 -9.14 -0.57
C ILE A 311 -8.16 -9.31 -1.80
N SER A 312 -7.11 -10.14 -1.72
CA SER A 312 -6.23 -10.41 -2.85
C SER A 312 -6.96 -11.03 -4.05
N ARG A 313 -7.98 -11.88 -3.81
CA ARG A 313 -8.87 -12.42 -4.85
C ARG A 313 -9.81 -11.36 -5.42
N ILE A 314 -10.30 -10.44 -4.60
CA ILE A 314 -11.11 -9.29 -5.05
C ILE A 314 -10.26 -8.38 -5.95
N MET A 315 -8.98 -8.20 -5.65
CA MET A 315 -8.07 -7.42 -6.51
C MET A 315 -7.94 -8.01 -7.93
N ASP A 316 -8.16 -9.33 -8.12
CA ASP A 316 -8.19 -9.96 -9.45
C ASP A 316 -9.38 -9.52 -10.32
N CYS A 317 -10.35 -8.79 -9.73
CA CYS A 317 -11.50 -8.24 -10.42
C CYS A 317 -11.37 -6.75 -10.75
N VAL A 318 -10.21 -6.14 -10.49
CA VAL A 318 -9.94 -4.73 -10.80
C VAL A 318 -9.49 -4.60 -12.24
N GLY A 319 -10.26 -3.91 -13.09
CA GLY A 319 -9.93 -3.73 -14.52
C GLY A 319 -8.65 -2.92 -14.77
N CYS A 320 -8.33 -1.98 -13.88
CA CYS A 320 -7.08 -1.21 -13.92
C CYS A 320 -5.89 -2.05 -13.47
N PHE A 321 -4.95 -2.36 -14.39
CA PHE A 321 -3.78 -3.18 -14.06
C PHE A 321 -2.84 -2.52 -13.05
N LYS A 322 -2.65 -1.19 -13.10
CA LYS A 322 -1.86 -0.45 -12.09
C LYS A 322 -2.50 -0.51 -10.70
N CYS A 323 -3.82 -0.33 -10.63
CA CYS A 323 -4.59 -0.42 -9.39
C CYS A 323 -4.55 -1.84 -8.83
N ARG A 324 -4.68 -2.85 -9.69
CA ARG A 324 -4.53 -4.27 -9.35
C ARG A 324 -3.14 -4.56 -8.78
N LEU A 325 -2.08 -4.03 -9.42
CA LEU A 325 -0.70 -4.16 -8.97
C LEU A 325 -0.51 -3.57 -7.57
N TRP A 326 -0.83 -2.28 -7.39
CA TRP A 326 -0.65 -1.58 -6.12
C TRP A 326 -1.57 -2.13 -5.03
N GLY A 327 -2.81 -2.49 -5.38
CA GLY A 327 -3.76 -3.14 -4.49
C GLY A 327 -3.23 -4.47 -3.97
N LYS A 328 -2.70 -5.35 -4.84
CA LYS A 328 -2.05 -6.61 -4.42
C LYS A 328 -0.80 -6.35 -3.57
N LEU A 329 0.05 -5.40 -3.97
CA LEU A 329 1.28 -5.07 -3.25
C LEU A 329 0.98 -4.57 -1.83
N GLN A 330 0.11 -3.57 -1.69
CA GLN A 330 -0.18 -2.95 -0.41
C GLN A 330 -0.97 -3.88 0.52
N THR A 331 -1.88 -4.70 -0.03
CA THR A 331 -2.61 -5.69 0.78
C THR A 331 -1.70 -6.84 1.24
N GLN A 332 -0.75 -7.28 0.41
CA GLN A 332 0.27 -8.24 0.82
C GLN A 332 1.20 -7.63 1.88
N GLY A 333 1.68 -6.41 1.69
CA GLY A 333 2.55 -5.71 2.65
C GLY A 333 1.88 -5.51 4.01
N LEU A 334 0.63 -5.07 4.02
CA LEU A 334 -0.17 -4.96 5.26
C LEU A 334 -0.40 -6.33 5.92
N GLY A 335 -0.68 -7.37 5.13
CA GLY A 335 -0.77 -8.74 5.63
C GLY A 335 0.54 -9.23 6.26
N THR A 336 1.69 -8.89 5.65
CA THR A 336 3.02 -9.17 6.19
C THR A 336 3.28 -8.40 7.49
N ALA A 337 2.89 -7.12 7.57
CA ALA A 337 3.01 -6.32 8.78
C ALA A 337 2.24 -6.97 9.94
N LEU A 338 1.00 -7.39 9.72
CA LEU A 338 0.22 -8.10 10.73
C LEU A 338 0.82 -9.47 11.06
N LYS A 339 1.32 -10.23 10.07
CA LYS A 339 2.05 -11.49 10.30
C LYS A 339 3.24 -11.30 11.26
N ILE A 340 3.97 -10.20 11.12
CA ILE A 340 5.07 -9.82 12.02
C ILE A 340 4.55 -9.52 13.42
N LEU A 341 3.54 -8.65 13.55
CA LEU A 341 2.98 -8.26 14.85
C LEU A 341 2.42 -9.46 15.63
N PHE A 342 1.74 -10.40 14.96
CA PHE A 342 1.27 -11.64 15.58
C PHE A 342 2.37 -12.65 15.91
N SER A 343 3.60 -12.42 15.44
CA SER A 343 4.74 -13.33 15.64
C SER A 343 5.82 -12.72 16.54
N GLU A 344 5.52 -11.64 17.25
CA GLU A 344 6.46 -10.92 18.12
C GLU A 344 7.21 -11.84 19.09
N LYS A 345 6.49 -12.67 19.85
CA LYS A 345 7.10 -13.63 20.81
C LYS A 345 8.01 -14.66 20.15
N LEU A 346 7.77 -14.97 18.86
CA LEU A 346 8.63 -15.88 18.09
C LEU A 346 9.88 -15.14 17.61
N ILE A 347 9.73 -13.89 17.19
CA ILE A 347 10.83 -13.05 16.69
C ILE A 347 11.81 -12.70 17.82
N GLU A 348 11.32 -12.36 19.00
CA GLU A 348 12.15 -12.03 20.17
C GLU A 348 12.96 -13.24 20.69
N LYS A 349 12.46 -14.46 20.47
CA LYS A 349 13.13 -15.70 20.86
C LYS A 349 14.10 -16.25 19.81
N MET A 350 14.22 -15.60 18.65
CA MET A 350 15.18 -16.04 17.63
C MET A 350 16.60 -15.77 18.11
N SER A 351 17.35 -16.83 18.40
CA SER A 351 18.78 -16.73 18.70
C SER A 351 19.61 -16.55 17.43
N GLU A 352 20.80 -15.95 17.56
CA GLU A 352 21.71 -15.59 16.46
C GLU A 352 22.16 -16.77 15.59
N SER A 353 22.01 -18.02 16.05
CA SER A 353 22.61 -19.22 15.48
C SER A 353 21.63 -20.34 15.10
N SER A 354 20.32 -20.17 15.32
CA SER A 354 19.34 -21.23 14.98
C SER A 354 18.76 -21.03 13.57
N PRO A 355 18.68 -22.08 12.74
CA PRO A 355 18.00 -22.00 11.44
C PRO A 355 16.53 -21.61 11.65
N SER A 356 16.03 -20.74 10.77
CA SER A 356 14.80 -19.95 10.89
C SER A 356 13.48 -20.73 10.81
N GLN A 357 13.39 -21.94 11.35
CA GLN A 357 12.20 -22.79 11.18
C GLN A 357 10.92 -22.19 11.78
N ALA A 358 11.01 -21.30 12.77
CA ALA A 358 9.82 -20.74 13.42
C ALA A 358 9.19 -19.54 12.68
N PHE A 359 9.98 -18.71 11.98
CA PHE A 359 9.49 -17.51 11.29
C PHE A 359 10.36 -17.17 10.08
N GLN A 360 9.73 -17.06 8.92
CA GLN A 360 10.39 -16.72 7.66
C GLN A 360 9.53 -15.76 6.82
N LEU A 361 10.21 -14.86 6.14
CA LEU A 361 9.64 -13.93 5.17
C LEU A 361 10.24 -14.24 3.79
N THR A 362 9.37 -14.38 2.81
CA THR A 362 9.78 -14.52 1.40
C THR A 362 10.25 -13.16 0.84
N ARG A 363 11.04 -13.17 -0.24
CA ARG A 363 11.40 -11.94 -0.98
C ARG A 363 10.18 -11.10 -1.31
N GLN A 364 9.10 -11.75 -1.78
CA GLN A 364 7.86 -11.05 -2.15
C GLN A 364 7.22 -10.34 -0.95
N GLU A 365 7.18 -10.98 0.23
CA GLU A 365 6.68 -10.36 1.46
C GLU A 365 7.57 -9.19 1.91
N ILE A 366 8.90 -9.32 1.82
CA ILE A 366 9.85 -8.27 2.21
C ILE A 366 9.70 -7.04 1.30
N VAL A 367 9.66 -7.26 -0.02
CA VAL A 367 9.47 -6.19 -1.01
C VAL A 367 8.10 -5.54 -0.81
N ALA A 368 7.04 -6.32 -0.62
CA ALA A 368 5.69 -5.80 -0.39
C ALA A 368 5.60 -4.97 0.89
N LEU A 369 6.19 -5.44 1.99
CA LEU A 369 6.19 -4.73 3.28
C LEU A 369 6.84 -3.34 3.17
N MET A 370 8.05 -3.26 2.62
CA MET A 370 8.76 -1.98 2.50
C MET A 370 8.09 -1.04 1.50
N ASN A 371 7.61 -1.55 0.36
CA ASN A 371 6.92 -0.72 -0.64
C ASN A 371 5.54 -0.25 -0.15
N ALA A 372 4.79 -1.09 0.60
CA ALA A 372 3.53 -0.70 1.21
C ALA A 372 3.73 0.47 2.19
N PHE A 373 4.69 0.32 3.11
CA PHE A 373 5.06 1.38 4.04
C PHE A 373 5.59 2.63 3.33
N GLY A 374 6.37 2.46 2.27
CA GLY A 374 6.79 3.55 1.39
C GLY A 374 5.64 4.37 0.82
N ARG A 375 4.55 3.71 0.40
CA ARG A 375 3.34 4.39 -0.06
C ARG A 375 2.67 5.13 1.08
N ILE A 376 2.46 4.52 2.24
CA ILE A 376 1.84 5.23 3.37
C ILE A 376 2.70 6.42 3.81
N SER A 377 4.03 6.25 3.89
CA SER A 377 5.01 7.31 4.19
C SER A 377 4.96 8.45 3.16
N THR A 378 4.81 8.13 1.87
CA THR A 378 4.59 9.14 0.82
C THR A 378 3.30 9.91 1.07
N SER A 379 2.19 9.23 1.41
CA SER A 379 0.91 9.90 1.69
C SER A 379 1.03 10.90 2.84
N VAL A 380 1.72 10.53 3.92
CA VAL A 380 1.98 11.44 5.06
C VAL A 380 2.77 12.67 4.60
N ARG A 381 3.79 12.49 3.74
CA ARG A 381 4.53 13.61 3.16
C ARG A 381 3.65 14.49 2.26
N GLU A 382 2.78 13.91 1.44
CA GLU A 382 1.88 14.68 0.57
C GLU A 382 0.85 15.49 1.35
N LEU A 383 0.46 15.07 2.57
CA LEU A 383 -0.39 15.88 3.43
C LEU A 383 0.28 17.21 3.83
N GLU A 384 1.60 17.22 4.07
CA GLU A 384 2.36 18.46 4.33
C GLU A 384 2.36 19.37 3.08
N ASN A 385 2.53 18.78 1.90
CA ASN A 385 2.48 19.52 0.63
C ASN A 385 1.10 20.16 0.42
N PHE A 386 0.01 19.40 0.62
CA PHE A 386 -1.35 19.93 0.52
C PHE A 386 -1.64 21.01 1.56
N ARG A 387 -1.18 20.85 2.80
CA ARG A 387 -1.31 21.90 3.84
C ARG A 387 -0.61 23.19 3.41
N THR A 388 0.56 23.08 2.77
CA THR A 388 1.32 24.24 2.27
C THR A 388 0.61 24.91 1.10
N LEU A 389 0.12 24.12 0.13
CA LEU A 389 -0.64 24.63 -1.01
C LEU A 389 -1.94 25.32 -0.56
N LEU A 390 -2.68 24.73 0.38
CA LEU A 390 -3.91 25.32 0.92
C LEU A 390 -3.67 26.64 1.67
N ARG A 391 -2.49 26.82 2.28
CA ARG A 391 -2.09 28.09 2.92
C ARG A 391 -1.72 29.18 1.91
N THR A 392 -1.28 28.81 0.72
CA THR A 392 -0.80 29.75 -0.32
C THR A 392 -1.95 30.22 -1.23
N VAL A 393 -3.06 29.48 -1.27
CA VAL A 393 -4.28 29.81 -2.03
C VAL A 393 -5.20 30.77 -1.25
N LEU A 394 -4.93 30.98 0.04
CA LEU A 394 -5.51 32.03 0.88
C LEU A 394 -4.59 33.25 0.88
#